data_AF-A0A3M6TH73-F1
#
_entry.id   AF-A0A3M6TH73-F1
#
_cell.length_a   1.000
_cell.length_b   1.000
_cell.length_c   1.000
_cell.angle_alpha   90.00
_cell.angle_beta   90.00
_cell.angle_gamma   90.00
#
_symmetry.space_group_name_H-M   'P 1'
#
loop_
_entity.id
_entity.type
_entity.pdbx_description
1 polymer ?
#
loop_
_entity_poly.entity_id
_entity_poly.type
_entity_poly.pdbx_seq_one_letter_code
_entity_poly.pdbx_strand_id
1 'polypeptide(L)'
;MLMGIMMRFRTLSATNQSLVQMLGDTSDQVEAEQQKLQDMNQEHTQNLLLMNSELASLQEKLEDTVQRKEKVDQFLISSKGVFRQQSEMLGCIRLAIDNIAEKCQRLRGTPVEKLDVDSKLKVIQEHIIEHTDILKLAKLPESAAASEGLQPSPSSILKNRVSRHALVDSPFKSSPSRGLKNVQMALRFAADVKQS
;
A
#
# COMPACT_ATOMS: atom_id res chain seq x y z
N MET A 1 -83.38 49.08 40.58
CA MET A 1 -82.61 47.84 40.77
C MET A 1 -82.38 47.08 39.46
N LEU A 2 -83.41 46.89 38.61
CA LEU A 2 -83.32 46.18 37.33
C LEU A 2 -82.25 46.70 36.35
N MET A 3 -82.12 48.04 36.22
CA MET A 3 -81.18 48.68 35.29
C MET A 3 -79.71 48.33 35.59
N GLY A 4 -79.32 48.30 36.88
CA GLY A 4 -77.97 47.96 37.29
C GLY A 4 -77.61 46.49 37.00
N ILE A 5 -78.59 45.60 37.13
CA ILE A 5 -78.45 44.18 36.78
C ILE A 5 -78.24 44.03 35.27
N MET A 6 -79.04 44.74 34.47
CA MET A 6 -78.94 44.71 33.01
C MET A 6 -77.58 45.23 32.49
N MET A 7 -77.05 46.31 33.09
CA MET A 7 -75.74 46.83 32.73
C MET A 7 -74.61 45.85 33.06
N ARG A 8 -74.65 45.22 34.24
CA ARG A 8 -73.67 44.18 34.61
C ARG A 8 -73.73 42.98 33.69
N PHE A 9 -74.94 42.54 33.32
CA PHE A 9 -75.12 41.45 32.36
C PHE A 9 -74.51 41.80 31.00
N ARG A 10 -74.75 43.01 30.47
CA ARG A 10 -74.16 43.47 29.20
C ARG A 10 -72.64 43.48 29.26
N THR A 11 -72.05 44.03 30.32
CA THR A 11 -70.61 44.03 30.51
C THR A 11 -70.05 42.61 30.57
N LEU A 12 -70.66 41.73 31.37
CA LEU A 12 -70.21 40.36 31.53
C LEU A 12 -70.32 39.55 30.22
N SER A 13 -71.41 39.75 29.47
CA SER A 13 -71.62 39.12 28.16
C SER A 13 -70.59 39.62 27.14
N ALA A 14 -70.28 40.92 27.11
CA ALA A 14 -69.25 41.48 26.24
C ALA A 14 -67.86 40.96 26.59
N THR A 15 -67.51 40.90 27.89
CA THR A 15 -66.23 40.33 28.33
C THR A 15 -66.14 38.85 28.00
N ASN A 16 -67.23 38.09 28.15
CA ASN A 16 -67.23 36.67 27.81
C ASN A 16 -67.02 36.44 26.32
N GLN A 17 -67.69 37.22 25.45
CA GLN A 17 -67.47 37.16 24.01
C GLN A 17 -66.02 37.46 23.63
N SER A 18 -65.42 38.50 24.24
CA SER A 18 -64.02 38.85 24.00
C SER A 18 -63.06 37.74 24.45
N LEU A 19 -63.31 37.11 25.60
CA LEU A 19 -62.50 35.99 26.08
C LEU A 19 -62.59 34.78 25.16
N VAL A 20 -63.80 34.43 24.68
CA VAL A 20 -63.99 33.33 23.73
C VAL A 20 -63.28 33.60 22.41
N GLN A 21 -63.31 34.85 21.93
CA GLN A 21 -62.60 35.24 20.72
C GLN A 21 -61.08 35.14 20.90
N MET A 22 -60.53 35.71 21.99
CA MET A 22 -59.10 35.60 22.28
C MET A 22 -58.63 34.15 22.45
N LEU A 23 -59.48 33.28 23.03
CA LEU A 23 -59.18 31.86 23.14
C LEU A 23 -59.08 31.21 21.76
N GLY A 24 -60.02 31.52 20.85
CA GLY A 24 -60.00 31.07 19.47
C GLY A 24 -58.73 31.53 18.74
N ASP A 25 -58.46 32.84 18.76
CA ASP A 25 -57.28 33.42 18.11
C ASP A 25 -55.97 32.82 18.66
N THR A 26 -55.90 32.59 19.97
CA THR A 26 -54.73 31.97 20.60
C THR A 26 -54.60 30.50 20.20
N SER A 27 -55.71 29.76 20.10
CA SER A 27 -55.71 28.36 19.66
C SER A 27 -55.19 28.25 18.21
N ASP A 28 -55.70 29.09 17.32
CA ASP A 28 -55.27 29.12 15.92
C ASP A 28 -53.78 29.47 15.80
N GLN A 29 -53.29 30.41 16.61
CA GLN A 29 -51.87 30.76 16.65
C GLN A 29 -51.00 29.61 17.15
N VAL A 30 -51.45 28.86 18.17
CA VAL A 30 -50.74 27.69 18.69
C VAL A 30 -50.68 26.60 17.62
N GLU A 31 -51.77 26.32 16.92
CA GLU A 31 -51.80 25.34 15.82
C GLU A 31 -50.86 25.74 14.68
N ALA A 32 -50.82 27.02 14.30
CA ALA A 32 -49.92 27.53 13.27
C ALA A 32 -48.44 27.40 13.65
N GLU A 33 -48.06 27.76 14.88
CA GLU A 33 -46.68 27.61 15.36
C GLU A 33 -46.29 26.14 15.52
N GLN A 34 -47.23 25.28 15.95
CA GLN A 34 -47.01 23.84 16.05
C GLN A 34 -46.71 23.24 14.68
N GLN A 35 -47.48 23.60 13.66
CA GLN A 35 -47.26 23.16 12.28
C GLN A 35 -45.89 23.61 11.77
N LYS A 36 -45.55 24.88 11.98
CA LYS A 36 -44.24 25.44 11.57
C LYS A 36 -43.07 24.75 12.25
N LEU A 37 -43.20 24.41 13.54
CA LEU A 37 -42.19 23.65 14.27
C LEU A 37 -42.04 22.25 13.69
N GLN A 38 -43.16 21.59 13.35
CA GLN A 38 -43.14 20.27 12.73
C GLN A 38 -42.44 20.30 11.37
N ASP A 39 -42.73 21.29 10.53
CA ASP A 39 -42.11 21.45 9.21
C ASP A 39 -40.60 21.67 9.34
N MET A 40 -40.17 22.56 10.25
CA MET A 40 -38.75 22.81 10.52
C MET A 40 -38.02 21.56 11.02
N ASN A 41 -38.68 20.76 11.88
CA ASN A 41 -38.07 19.55 12.40
C ASN A 41 -37.94 18.45 11.33
N GLN A 42 -38.92 18.35 10.43
CA GLN A 42 -38.84 17.46 9.27
C GLN A 42 -37.70 17.86 8.33
N GLU A 43 -37.60 19.15 8.00
CA GLU A 43 -36.52 19.68 7.17
C GLU A 43 -35.15 19.43 7.82
N HIS A 44 -35.03 19.70 9.12
CA HIS A 44 -33.79 19.44 9.85
C HIS A 44 -33.40 17.96 9.81
N THR A 45 -34.36 17.06 10.05
CA THR A 45 -34.14 15.61 10.00
C THR A 45 -33.72 15.16 8.60
N GLN A 46 -34.37 15.66 7.56
CA GLN A 46 -34.02 15.37 6.17
C GLN A 46 -32.60 15.84 5.84
N ASN A 47 -32.25 17.07 6.23
CA ASN A 47 -30.90 17.62 6.03
C ASN A 47 -29.84 16.80 6.76
N LEU A 48 -30.13 16.34 7.97
CA LEU A 48 -29.22 15.49 8.74
C LEU A 48 -28.98 14.15 8.02
N LEU A 49 -30.01 13.55 7.43
CA LEU A 49 -29.87 12.32 6.64
C LEU A 49 -29.02 12.56 5.38
N LEU A 50 -29.25 13.66 4.66
CA LEU A 50 -28.45 14.01 3.48
C LEU A 50 -26.97 14.22 3.84
N MET A 51 -26.69 15.02 4.88
CA MET A 51 -25.32 15.25 5.35
C MET A 51 -24.62 13.95 5.77
N ASN A 52 -25.31 13.06 6.48
CA ASN A 52 -24.74 11.77 6.87
C ASN A 52 -24.46 10.88 5.64
N SER A 53 -25.33 10.89 4.64
CA SER A 53 -25.10 10.13 3.40
C SER A 53 -23.90 10.66 2.61
N GLU A 54 -23.73 11.98 2.54
CA GLU A 54 -22.59 12.61 1.89
C GLU A 54 -21.29 12.31 2.66
N LEU A 55 -21.33 12.41 3.99
CA LEU A 55 -20.21 12.09 4.86
C LEU A 55 -19.78 10.63 4.70
N ALA A 56 -20.72 9.68 4.63
CA ALA A 56 -20.42 8.27 4.38
C ALA A 56 -19.77 8.06 2.99
N SER A 57 -20.28 8.72 1.94
CA SER A 57 -19.68 8.64 0.61
C SER A 57 -18.27 9.23 0.55
N LEU A 58 -18.03 10.34 1.26
CA LEU A 58 -16.71 10.95 1.34
C LEU A 58 -15.73 10.06 2.13
N GLN A 59 -16.18 9.39 3.18
CA GLN A 59 -15.39 8.43 3.93
C GLN A 59 -14.98 7.22 3.07
N GLU A 60 -15.91 6.65 2.30
CA GLU A 60 -15.62 5.56 1.37
C GLU A 60 -14.55 5.97 0.33
N LYS A 61 -14.71 7.15 -0.28
CA LYS A 61 -13.72 7.68 -1.24
C LYS A 61 -12.35 7.90 -0.60
N LEU A 62 -12.32 8.33 0.66
CA LEU A 62 -11.08 8.50 1.40
C LEU A 62 -10.39 7.14 1.63
N GLU A 63 -11.13 6.15 2.11
CA GLU A 63 -10.62 4.79 2.34
C GLU A 63 -10.07 4.17 1.05
N ASP A 64 -10.82 4.27 -0.05
CA ASP A 64 -10.38 3.81 -1.37
C ASP A 64 -9.07 4.48 -1.81
N THR A 65 -8.97 5.78 -1.58
CA THR A 65 -7.78 6.56 -1.96
C THR A 65 -6.57 6.21 -1.12
N VAL A 66 -6.76 6.04 0.19
CA VAL A 66 -5.71 5.57 1.10
C VAL A 66 -5.25 4.17 0.70
N GLN A 67 -6.17 3.24 0.46
CA GLN A 67 -5.83 1.87 0.09
C GLN A 67 -5.08 1.83 -1.25
N ARG A 68 -5.50 2.64 -2.24
CA ARG A 68 -4.79 2.75 -3.53
C ARG A 68 -3.39 3.32 -3.36
N LYS A 69 -3.24 4.35 -2.53
CA LYS A 69 -1.95 4.96 -2.21
C LYS A 69 -1.01 3.96 -1.54
N GLU A 70 -1.50 3.18 -0.57
CA GLU A 70 -0.71 2.12 0.08
C GLU A 70 -0.26 1.03 -0.90
N LYS A 71 -1.13 0.59 -1.82
CA LYS A 71 -0.78 -0.37 -2.86
C LYS A 71 0.35 0.14 -3.75
N VAL A 72 0.28 1.42 -4.17
CA VAL A 72 1.32 2.05 -5.00
C VAL A 72 2.63 2.22 -4.23
N ASP A 73 2.58 2.64 -2.97
CA ASP A 73 3.75 2.77 -2.11
C ASP A 73 4.46 1.41 -1.93
N GLN A 74 3.69 0.35 -1.67
CA GLN A 74 4.23 -1.00 -1.52
C GLN A 74 4.88 -1.48 -2.83
N PHE A 75 4.22 -1.26 -3.97
CA PHE A 75 4.79 -1.56 -5.28
C PHE A 75 6.12 -0.82 -5.50
N LEU A 76 6.17 0.48 -5.22
CA LEU A 76 7.36 1.30 -5.39
C LEU A 76 8.51 0.84 -4.48
N ILE A 77 8.22 0.53 -3.21
CA ILE A 77 9.21 -0.03 -2.28
C ILE A 77 9.78 -1.34 -2.82
N SER A 78 8.91 -2.24 -3.29
CA SER A 78 9.33 -3.54 -3.83
C SER A 78 10.19 -3.37 -5.09
N SER A 79 9.78 -2.49 -6.01
CA SER A 79 10.50 -2.20 -7.24
C SER A 79 11.88 -1.58 -6.96
N LYS A 80 11.98 -0.66 -5.99
CA LYS A 80 13.27 -0.09 -5.57
C LYS A 80 14.20 -1.16 -5.00
N GLY A 81 13.67 -2.10 -4.21
CA GLY A 81 14.43 -3.22 -3.69
C GLY A 81 15.04 -4.09 -4.79
N VAL A 82 14.23 -4.47 -5.78
CA VAL A 82 14.67 -5.26 -6.94
C VAL A 82 15.73 -4.51 -7.75
N PHE A 83 15.49 -3.23 -8.07
CA PHE A 83 16.44 -2.43 -8.83
C PHE A 83 17.78 -2.31 -8.12
N ARG A 84 17.77 -2.07 -6.80
CA ARG A 84 19.00 -1.99 -5.99
C ARG A 84 19.77 -3.31 -6.04
N GLN A 85 19.09 -4.44 -5.87
CA GLN A 85 19.72 -5.77 -5.92
C GLN A 85 20.32 -6.07 -7.30
N GLN A 86 19.60 -5.74 -8.38
CA GLN A 86 20.11 -5.92 -9.74
C GLN A 86 21.32 -5.03 -10.03
N SER A 87 21.28 -3.77 -9.58
CA SER A 87 22.39 -2.83 -9.73
C SER A 87 23.63 -3.29 -8.96
N GLU A 88 23.46 -3.81 -7.74
CA GLU A 88 24.55 -4.37 -6.94
C GLU A 88 25.16 -5.60 -7.63
N MET A 89 24.32 -6.53 -8.08
CA MET A 89 24.77 -7.72 -8.81
C MET A 89 25.56 -7.36 -10.08
N LEU A 90 25.07 -6.39 -10.86
CA LEU A 90 25.78 -5.90 -12.05
C LEU A 90 27.13 -5.27 -11.69
N GLY A 91 27.19 -4.52 -10.59
CA GLY A 91 28.43 -3.98 -10.05
C GLY A 91 29.43 -5.07 -9.67
N CYS A 92 28.98 -6.11 -8.95
CA CYS A 92 29.81 -7.27 -8.61
C CYS A 92 30.33 -8.00 -9.84
N ILE A 93 29.49 -8.21 -10.86
CA ILE A 93 29.89 -8.84 -12.12
C ILE A 93 30.96 -8.00 -12.83
N ARG A 94 30.76 -6.68 -12.93
CA ARG A 94 31.76 -5.78 -13.53
C ARG A 94 33.09 -5.84 -12.80
N LEU A 95 33.08 -5.78 -11.47
CA LEU A 95 34.30 -5.91 -10.66
C LEU A 95 34.99 -7.27 -10.87
N ALA A 96 34.23 -8.36 -10.96
CA ALA A 96 34.80 -9.67 -11.24
C ALA A 96 35.46 -9.73 -12.63
N ILE A 97 34.81 -9.17 -13.65
CA ILE A 97 35.37 -9.06 -15.00
C ILE A 97 36.68 -8.25 -14.96
N ASP A 98 36.68 -7.10 -14.29
CA ASP A 98 37.86 -6.24 -14.19
C ASP A 98 39.03 -6.97 -13.54
N ASN A 99 38.78 -7.64 -12.40
CA ASN A 99 39.78 -8.41 -11.67
C ASN A 99 40.35 -9.58 -12.48
N ILE A 100 39.53 -10.27 -13.27
CA ILE A 100 39.99 -11.39 -14.11
C ILE A 100 40.75 -10.86 -15.32
N ALA A 101 40.25 -9.80 -15.98
CA ALA A 101 40.90 -9.20 -17.13
C ALA A 101 42.29 -8.64 -16.76
N GLU A 102 42.44 -8.04 -15.57
CA GLU A 102 43.73 -7.60 -15.04
C GLU A 102 44.73 -8.76 -14.90
N LYS A 103 44.28 -9.92 -14.39
CA LYS A 103 45.12 -11.12 -14.26
C LYS A 103 45.48 -11.77 -15.60
N CYS A 104 44.60 -11.68 -16.58
CA CYS A 104 44.81 -12.21 -17.92
C CYS A 104 45.65 -11.28 -18.81
N GLN A 105 45.88 -10.03 -18.37
CA GLN A 105 46.58 -9.03 -19.15
C GLN A 105 48.06 -9.39 -19.31
N ARG A 106 48.56 -9.36 -20.55
CA ARG A 106 50.00 -9.55 -20.85
C ARG A 106 50.80 -8.30 -20.44
N LEU A 107 52.06 -8.50 -20.03
CA LEU A 107 52.98 -7.48 -19.47
C LEU A 107 53.19 -6.18 -20.29
N ARG A 108 52.71 -6.09 -21.54
CA ARG A 108 52.87 -4.94 -22.44
C ARG A 108 51.56 -4.46 -23.09
N GLY A 109 50.39 -4.80 -22.53
CA GLY A 109 49.08 -4.38 -23.05
C GLY A 109 48.60 -3.00 -22.55
N THR A 110 47.59 -2.43 -23.21
CA THR A 110 46.86 -1.23 -22.74
C THR A 110 46.18 -1.49 -21.40
N PRO A 111 46.30 -0.60 -20.39
CA PRO A 111 45.73 -0.81 -19.04
C PRO A 111 44.26 -1.22 -19.07
N VAL A 112 43.90 -2.28 -18.34
CA VAL A 112 42.54 -2.85 -18.32
C VAL A 112 41.46 -1.84 -17.93
N GLU A 113 41.77 -0.86 -17.07
CA GLU A 113 40.84 0.19 -16.67
C GLU A 113 40.26 1.01 -17.85
N LYS A 114 41.00 1.12 -18.96
CA LYS A 114 40.60 1.90 -20.14
C LYS A 114 39.77 1.10 -21.15
N LEU A 115 39.64 -0.21 -20.95
CA LEU A 115 38.90 -1.09 -21.84
C LEU A 115 37.42 -1.08 -21.49
N ASP A 116 36.57 -1.18 -22.50
CA ASP A 116 35.16 -1.49 -22.35
C ASP A 116 34.96 -2.95 -21.91
N VAL A 117 33.77 -3.27 -21.39
CA VAL A 117 33.46 -4.62 -20.86
C VAL A 117 33.63 -5.70 -21.92
N ASP A 118 33.25 -5.43 -23.18
CA ASP A 118 33.36 -6.42 -24.25
C ASP A 118 34.83 -6.69 -24.60
N SER A 119 35.67 -5.65 -24.62
CA SER A 119 37.12 -5.83 -24.78
C SER A 119 37.76 -6.58 -23.61
N LYS A 120 37.35 -6.32 -22.36
CA LYS A 120 37.83 -7.08 -21.19
C LYS A 120 37.49 -8.56 -21.31
N LEU A 121 36.26 -8.89 -21.74
CA LEU A 121 35.83 -10.27 -21.96
C LEU A 121 36.63 -10.95 -23.07
N LYS A 122 36.97 -10.23 -24.16
CA LYS A 122 37.85 -10.76 -25.22
C LYS A 122 39.25 -11.10 -24.70
N VAL A 123 39.86 -10.22 -23.89
CA VAL A 123 41.18 -10.50 -23.28
C VAL A 123 41.15 -11.77 -22.43
N ILE A 124 40.10 -11.94 -21.63
CA ILE A 124 39.90 -13.15 -20.82
C ILE A 124 39.75 -14.38 -21.73
N GLN A 125 38.94 -14.28 -22.79
CA GLN A 125 38.71 -15.36 -23.74
C GLN A 125 39.99 -15.79 -24.45
N GLU A 126 40.76 -14.84 -24.98
CA GLU A 126 42.04 -15.09 -25.65
C GLU A 126 43.03 -15.79 -24.72
N HIS A 127 43.12 -15.33 -23.46
CA HIS A 127 43.99 -15.95 -22.46
C HIS A 127 43.59 -17.40 -22.17
N ILE A 128 42.29 -17.70 -22.06
CA ILE A 128 41.78 -19.06 -21.85
C ILE A 128 42.13 -19.96 -23.05
N ILE A 129 41.95 -19.47 -24.28
CA ILE A 129 42.26 -20.24 -25.49
C ILE A 129 43.75 -20.55 -25.55
N GLU A 130 44.60 -19.53 -25.38
CA GLU A 130 46.06 -19.68 -25.36
C GLU A 130 46.51 -20.69 -24.30
N HIS A 131 46.02 -20.56 -23.06
CA HIS A 131 46.38 -21.47 -21.98
C HIS A 131 45.87 -22.90 -22.24
N THR A 132 44.71 -23.05 -22.87
CA THR A 132 44.16 -24.36 -23.26
C THR A 132 45.03 -25.02 -24.34
N ASP A 133 45.49 -24.25 -25.33
CA ASP A 133 46.33 -24.76 -26.40
C ASP A 133 47.74 -25.11 -25.90
N ILE A 134 48.32 -24.30 -25.00
CA ILE A 134 49.56 -24.64 -24.29
C ILE A 134 49.40 -25.95 -23.53
N LEU A 135 48.29 -26.14 -22.80
CA LEU A 135 48.05 -27.39 -22.08
C LEU A 135 47.89 -28.60 -23.00
N LYS A 136 47.30 -28.44 -24.20
CA LYS A 136 47.23 -29.51 -25.20
C LYS A 136 48.62 -29.86 -25.73
N LEU A 137 49.44 -28.85 -26.05
CA LEU A 137 50.81 -29.04 -26.53
C LEU A 137 51.70 -29.69 -25.46
N ALA A 138 51.55 -29.29 -24.20
CA ALA A 138 52.27 -29.89 -23.07
C ALA A 138 51.79 -31.32 -22.72
N LYS A 139 50.59 -31.70 -23.15
CA LYS A 139 50.02 -33.06 -22.98
C LYS A 139 50.27 -33.98 -24.17
N LEU A 140 50.93 -33.52 -25.24
CA LEU A 140 51.46 -34.48 -26.23
C LEU A 140 52.42 -35.41 -25.48
N PRO A 141 52.17 -36.73 -25.48
CA PRO A 141 53.10 -37.65 -24.89
C PRO A 141 54.40 -37.54 -25.68
N GLU A 142 55.49 -37.37 -24.95
CA GLU A 142 56.84 -37.70 -25.37
C GLU A 142 56.88 -39.21 -25.70
N SER A 143 56.25 -39.60 -26.80
CA SER A 143 56.24 -40.97 -27.30
C SER A 143 57.34 -41.10 -28.34
N ALA A 144 58.55 -41.21 -27.81
CA ALA A 144 59.66 -41.87 -28.48
C ALA A 144 60.61 -42.50 -27.46
N ALA A 145 60.09 -43.29 -26.50
CA ALA A 145 60.81 -44.43 -25.93
C ALA A 145 59.91 -45.33 -25.07
N ALA A 146 59.96 -46.62 -25.41
CA ALA A 146 59.64 -47.79 -24.59
C ALA A 146 58.17 -48.05 -24.20
N SER A 147 57.60 -49.00 -24.95
CA SER A 147 56.59 -49.96 -24.53
C SER A 147 56.85 -50.58 -23.15
N GLU A 148 55.82 -50.66 -22.31
CA GLU A 148 55.29 -51.93 -21.76
C GLU A 148 54.03 -51.64 -20.92
N GLY A 149 53.03 -52.52 -21.07
CA GLY A 149 51.65 -52.26 -20.64
C GLY A 149 51.36 -52.61 -19.18
N LEU A 150 50.24 -52.08 -18.68
CA LEU A 150 49.18 -52.87 -18.05
C LEU A 150 47.89 -52.04 -17.92
N GLN A 151 46.77 -52.76 -17.93
CA GLN A 151 45.36 -52.37 -18.04
C GLN A 151 44.84 -51.29 -17.06
N PRO A 152 43.66 -50.69 -17.36
CA PRO A 152 43.01 -49.65 -16.57
C PRO A 152 42.04 -50.25 -15.53
N SER A 153 41.80 -49.53 -14.43
CA SER A 153 40.59 -49.67 -13.61
C SER A 153 40.34 -48.46 -12.71
N PRO A 154 39.06 -48.19 -12.35
CA PRO A 154 38.54 -46.86 -12.05
C PRO A 154 38.30 -46.62 -10.55
N SER A 155 38.11 -45.35 -10.14
CA SER A 155 37.01 -44.88 -9.26
C SER A 155 37.37 -43.61 -8.46
N SER A 156 36.37 -42.72 -8.37
CA SER A 156 36.23 -41.59 -7.42
C SER A 156 37.19 -40.41 -7.67
N ILE A 157 36.75 -39.17 -7.92
CA ILE A 157 35.96 -38.32 -7.03
C ILE A 157 35.22 -37.28 -7.90
N LEU A 158 33.91 -37.49 -8.11
CA LEU A 158 32.96 -36.45 -8.49
C LEU A 158 32.20 -36.07 -7.22
N LYS A 159 32.65 -35.04 -6.51
CA LYS A 159 31.79 -34.35 -5.53
C LYS A 159 31.13 -33.16 -6.21
N ASN A 160 30.00 -33.49 -6.84
CA ASN A 160 28.93 -32.55 -7.12
C ASN A 160 28.55 -31.84 -5.82
N ARG A 161 28.74 -30.51 -5.76
CA ARG A 161 28.03 -29.65 -4.82
C ARG A 161 27.16 -28.68 -5.61
N VAL A 162 26.07 -29.23 -6.13
CA VAL A 162 24.91 -28.46 -6.56
C VAL A 162 24.23 -27.96 -5.29
N SER A 163 24.50 -26.71 -4.90
CA SER A 163 23.67 -26.02 -3.91
C SER A 163 22.38 -25.58 -4.61
N ARG A 164 21.32 -26.35 -4.39
CA ARG A 164 19.97 -26.03 -4.84
C ARG A 164 19.48 -24.78 -4.12
N HIS A 165 18.91 -23.88 -4.90
CA HIS A 165 17.94 -22.88 -4.45
C HIS A 165 16.90 -23.52 -3.53
N ALA A 166 16.81 -23.04 -2.30
CA ALA A 166 15.64 -23.24 -1.45
C ALA A 166 14.75 -22.00 -1.58
N LEU A 167 13.72 -22.15 -2.41
CA LEU A 167 12.47 -21.41 -2.33
C LEU A 167 11.88 -21.71 -0.93
N VAL A 168 11.84 -20.71 -0.06
CA VAL A 168 11.09 -20.80 1.20
C VAL A 168 9.90 -19.85 1.08
N ASP A 169 8.74 -20.47 0.89
CA ASP A 169 7.44 -19.85 1.06
C ASP A 169 7.13 -19.60 2.54
N SER A 170 6.61 -18.39 2.79
CA SER A 170 5.68 -18.01 3.88
C SER A 170 6.23 -17.92 5.33
N PRO A 171 5.53 -17.26 6.29
CA PRO A 171 4.23 -16.58 6.21
C PRO A 171 4.22 -15.14 6.76
N PHE A 172 3.15 -14.45 6.42
CA PHE A 172 2.64 -13.21 7.03
C PHE A 172 2.93 -13.11 8.53
N LYS A 173 3.67 -12.05 8.92
CA LYS A 173 3.65 -11.51 10.29
C LYS A 173 3.39 -10.01 10.21
N SER A 174 2.11 -9.68 10.19
CA SER A 174 1.61 -8.37 10.59
C SER A 174 2.01 -8.09 12.04
N SER A 175 2.67 -6.97 12.29
CA SER A 175 2.81 -6.38 13.62
C SER A 175 2.26 -4.95 13.60
N PRO A 176 1.72 -4.47 14.73
CA PRO A 176 0.58 -3.58 14.75
C PRO A 176 0.99 -2.12 14.56
N SER A 177 0.29 -1.44 13.65
CA SER A 177 0.26 0.01 13.60
C SER A 177 -0.36 0.54 14.90
N ARG A 178 0.47 1.17 15.73
CA ARG A 178 0.00 2.07 16.77
C ARG A 178 -0.65 3.27 16.08
N GLY A 179 -1.96 3.42 16.20
CA GLY A 179 -2.60 4.72 15.96
C GLY A 179 -3.95 4.68 15.28
N LEU A 180 -4.93 3.97 15.84
CA LEU A 180 -6.36 4.18 15.53
C LEU A 180 -7.21 3.83 16.77
N LYS A 181 -6.98 4.54 17.89
CA LYS A 181 -7.85 4.44 19.08
C LYS A 181 -9.01 5.44 19.08
N ASN A 182 -9.17 6.27 18.04
CA ASN A 182 -10.09 7.41 18.09
C ASN A 182 -11.36 7.31 17.23
N VAL A 183 -11.61 6.21 16.51
CA VAL A 183 -12.80 6.13 15.62
C VAL A 183 -13.95 5.32 16.24
N GLN A 184 -13.70 4.48 17.25
CA GLN A 184 -14.76 3.69 17.90
C GLN A 184 -15.64 4.45 18.90
N MET A 185 -15.38 5.74 19.19
CA MET A 185 -16.25 6.53 20.07
C MET A 185 -17.41 7.24 19.36
N ALA A 186 -17.42 7.34 18.02
CA ALA A 186 -18.43 8.13 17.30
C ALA A 186 -19.73 7.37 16.97
N LEU A 187 -19.74 6.03 17.02
CA LEU A 187 -20.91 5.21 16.67
C LEU A 187 -21.91 5.01 17.82
N ARG A 188 -21.67 5.60 19.00
CA ARG A 188 -22.61 5.49 20.14
C ARG A 188 -23.67 6.59 20.21
N PHE A 189 -23.57 7.65 19.41
CA PHE A 189 -24.53 8.76 19.49
C PHE A 189 -25.78 8.57 18.63
N ALA A 190 -25.81 7.61 17.70
CA ALA A 190 -26.95 7.41 16.81
C ALA A 190 -28.06 6.49 17.38
N ALA A 191 -27.87 5.91 18.57
CA ALA A 191 -28.81 4.94 19.14
C ALA A 191 -29.84 5.53 20.14
N ASP A 192 -29.64 6.77 20.63
CA ASP A 192 -30.44 7.31 21.75
C ASP A 192 -31.59 8.25 21.35
N VAL A 193 -31.87 8.48 20.06
CA VAL A 193 -32.97 9.38 19.63
C VAL A 193 -34.31 8.63 19.46
N LYS A 194 -34.50 7.47 20.12
CA LYS A 194 -35.74 6.69 20.02
C LYS A 194 -36.54 6.52 21.32
N GLN A 195 -36.16 7.18 22.41
CA GLN A 195 -36.96 7.22 23.64
C GLN A 195 -36.82 8.57 24.35
N SER A 196 -37.66 9.53 23.99
CA SER A 196 -38.12 10.64 24.86
C SER A 196 -39.31 11.32 24.20
#